data_AF-A0A1V5PJN3-F1
#
_entry.id   AF-A0A1V5PJN3-F1
#
_cell.length_a   1.000
_cell.length_b   1.000
_cell.length_c   1.000
_cell.angle_alpha   90.00
_cell.angle_beta   90.00
_cell.angle_gamma   90.00
#
_symmetry.space_group_name_H-M   'P 1'
#
loop_
_entity.id
_entity.type
_entity.pdbx_description
1 polymer ?
#
loop_
_entity_poly.entity_id
_entity_poly.type
_entity_poly.pdbx_seq_one_letter_code
_entity_poly.pdbx_strand_id
1 'polypeptide(L)' 'MYLPPYSPTLNPVERLWKVLKDMMPVFNEISNEDELQEIIINNLQTFFHNPNLVKSICGISE' A
#
# COMPACT_ATOMS: atom_id res chain seq x y z
N MET A 1 -17.38 -4.50 -10.55
CA MET A 1 -16.58 -5.62 -10.03
C MET A 1 -17.27 -6.14 -8.78
N TYR A 2 -17.58 -7.43 -8.71
CA TYR A 2 -18.16 -8.05 -7.51
C TYR A 2 -17.03 -8.62 -6.65
N LEU A 3 -16.99 -8.24 -5.37
CA LEU A 3 -16.05 -8.79 -4.39
C LEU A 3 -16.86 -9.65 -3.41
N PRO A 4 -16.65 -10.98 -3.36
CA PRO A 4 -17.33 -11.82 -2.39
C PRO A 4 -16.92 -11.45 -0.95
N PRO A 5 -17.81 -11.69 0.03
CA PRO A 5 -17.50 -11.44 1.43
C PRO A 5 -16.25 -12.23 1.86
N TYR A 6 -15.46 -11.65 2.78
CA TYR A 6 -14.25 -12.26 3.35
C TYR A 6 -13.21 -12.73 2.31
N SER A 7 -13.12 -12.05 1.16
CA SER A 7 -12.18 -12.39 0.08
C SER A 7 -11.07 -11.35 -0.10
N PRO A 8 -10.20 -11.10 0.92
CA PRO A 8 -9.15 -10.07 0.84
C PRO A 8 -8.12 -10.36 -0.25
N THR A 9 -7.92 -11.65 -0.59
CA THR A 9 -7.01 -12.09 -1.66
C THR A 9 -7.44 -11.64 -3.06
N LEU A 10 -8.73 -11.32 -3.23
CA LEU A 10 -9.30 -10.80 -4.48
C LEU A 10 -9.32 -9.27 -4.52
N ASN A 11 -9.10 -8.60 -3.39
CA ASN A 11 -9.07 -7.14 -3.31
C ASN A 11 -7.62 -6.63 -3.45
N PRO A 12 -7.24 -6.01 -4.57
CA PRO A 12 -5.85 -5.58 -4.80
C PRO A 12 -5.33 -4.58 -3.75
N VAL A 13 -6.23 -3.82 -3.13
CA VAL A 13 -5.84 -2.84 -2.10
C VAL A 13 -5.19 -3.51 -0.88
N GLU A 14 -5.57 -4.75 -0.57
CA GLU A 14 -4.99 -5.50 0.56
C GLU A 14 -3.50 -5.79 0.32
N ARG A 15 -3.13 -6.08 -0.93
CA ARG A 15 -1.74 -6.25 -1.33
C ARG A 15 -0.97 -4.93 -1.28
N LEU A 16 -1.61 -3.83 -1.71
CA LEU A 16 -1.02 -2.49 -1.61
C LEU A 16 -0.73 -2.10 -0.15
N TRP A 17 -1.70 -2.32 0.75
CA TRP A 17 -1.54 -2.05 2.17
C TRP A 17 -0.46 -2.91 2.82
N LYS A 18 -0.31 -4.17 2.39
CA LYS A 18 0.78 -5.02 2.85
C LYS A 18 2.14 -4.41 2.51
N VAL A 19 2.35 -4.04 1.24
CA VAL A 19 3.60 -3.43 0.79
C VAL A 19 3.85 -2.09 1.47
N LEU A 20 2.81 -1.27 1.65
CA LEU A 20 2.94 0.02 2.35
C LEU A 20 3.40 -0.17 3.81
N LYS A 21 2.88 -1.18 4.52
CA LYS A 21 3.33 -1.53 5.86
C LYS A 21 4.77 -2.07 5.87
N ASP A 22 5.15 -2.85 4.86
CA ASP A 22 6.53 -3.35 4.72
C ASP A 22 7.53 -2.21 4.45
N MET A 23 7.07 -1.08 3.89
CA MET A 23 7.85 0.15 3.69
C MET A 23 7.91 1.05 4.93
N MET A 24 7.13 0.78 5.99
CA MET A 24 7.18 1.58 7.20
C MET A 24 8.53 1.39 7.91
N PRO A 25 9.08 2.45 8.51
CA PRO A 25 10.35 2.35 9.22
C PRO A 25 10.19 1.44 10.44
N VAL A 26 10.82 0.26 10.39
CA VAL A 26 10.73 -0.78 11.45
C VAL A 26 11.34 -0.32 12.78
N PHE A 27 12.21 0.70 12.75
CA PHE A 27 13.00 1.15 13.89
C PHE A 27 12.66 2.56 14.40
N ASN A 28 11.76 3.30 13.73
CA ASN A 28 11.30 4.59 14.23
C ASN A 28 9.93 4.43 14.89
N GLU A 29 9.84 4.87 16.14
CA GLU A 29 8.56 5.08 16.80
C GLU A 29 7.85 6.26 16.13
N ILE A 30 6.63 6.03 15.67
CA ILE A 30 5.78 7.07 15.11
C ILE A 30 5.07 7.75 16.29
N SER A 31 5.42 9.00 16.54
CA SER A 31 5.10 9.69 17.79
C SER A 31 3.71 10.33 17.79
N ASN A 32 3.15 10.60 16.61
CA ASN A 32 1.84 11.25 16.46
C ASN A 32 1.18 10.94 15.10
N GLU A 33 -0.08 11.33 14.97
CA GLU A 33 -0.89 11.10 13.77
C GLU A 33 -0.36 11.87 12.55
N ASP A 34 0.15 13.09 12.72
CA ASP A 34 0.68 13.91 11.62
C ASP A 34 1.91 13.25 10.99
N GLU A 35 2.84 12.75 11.82
CA GLU A 35 4.02 12.00 11.37
C GLU A 35 3.62 10.73 10.61
N LEU A 36 2.62 9.99 11.13
CA LEU A 36 2.07 8.84 10.42
C LEU A 36 1.53 9.23 9.05
N GLN A 37 0.74 10.31 8.99
CA GLN A 37 0.14 10.80 7.76
C GLN A 37 1.21 11.20 6.74
N GLU A 38 2.25 11.93 7.15
CA GLU A 38 3.35 12.32 6.27
C GLU A 38 4.10 11.11 5.71
N ILE A 39 4.42 10.12 6.55
CA ILE A 39 5.07 8.88 6.11
C ILE A 39 4.20 8.14 5.08
N ILE A 40 2.90 8.01 5.36
CA ILE A 40 1.95 7.36 4.43
C ILE A 40 1.89 8.13 3.11
N ILE A 41 1.76 9.46 3.13
CA ILE A 41 1.70 10.29 1.91
C ILE A 41 2.98 10.11 1.09
N ASN A 42 4.16 10.18 1.71
CA ASN A 42 5.45 9.99 1.04
C ASN A 42 5.57 8.60 0.39
N ASN A 43 5.14 7.55 1.09
CA ASN A 43 5.11 6.20 0.55
C ASN A 43 4.12 6.07 -0.62
N LEU A 44 2.93 6.65 -0.50
CA LEU A 44 1.93 6.65 -1.58
C LEU A 44 2.43 7.42 -2.82
N GLN A 45 3.15 8.52 -2.65
CA GLN A 45 3.77 9.24 -3.77
C GLN A 45 4.73 8.33 -4.55
N THR A 46 5.45 7.42 -3.89
CA THR A 46 6.31 6.43 -4.59
C THR A 46 5.52 5.54 -5.54
N PHE A 47 4.28 5.17 -5.17
CA PHE A 47 3.39 4.39 -6.04
C PHE A 47 2.90 5.20 -7.25
N PHE A 48 2.57 6.49 -7.06
CA PHE A 48 2.16 7.36 -8.17
C PHE A 48 3.27 7.56 -9.20
N HIS A 49 4.52 7.68 -8.75
CA HIS A 49 5.67 7.83 -9.64
C HIS A 49 6.08 6.51 -10.32
N ASN A 50 5.65 5.35 -9.79
CA ASN A 50 6.01 4.02 -10.30
C ASN A 50 4.77 3.17 -10.62
N PRO A 51 4.00 3.50 -11.66
CA PRO A 51 2.77 2.78 -12.00
C PRO A 51 3.01 1.30 -12.33
N ASN A 52 4.19 0.93 -12.86
CA ASN A 52 4.55 -0.47 -13.14
C ASN A 52 4.69 -1.29 -11.85
N LEU A 53 5.20 -0.70 -10.77
CA LEU A 53 5.26 -1.34 -9.47
C LEU A 53 3.84 -1.62 -8.95
N VAL A 54 2.93 -0.65 -9.08
CA VAL A 54 1.53 -0.81 -8.67
C VAL A 54 0.83 -1.91 -9.49
N LYS A 55 1.05 -1.97 -10.81
CA LYS A 55 0.54 -3.06 -11.66
C LYS A 55 1.03 -4.42 -11.18
N SER A 56 2.33 -4.53 -10.88
CA SER A 56 2.94 -5.76 -10.34
C SER A 56 2.36 -6.15 -8.98
N ILE A 57 2.19 -5.20 -8.05
CA ILE A 57 1.64 -5.45 -6.71
C ILE A 57 0.18 -5.90 -6.80
N CYS A 58 -0.60 -5.25 -7.65
CA CYS A 58 -2.01 -5.58 -7.85
C CYS A 58 -2.22 -6.88 -8.64
N GLY A 59 -1.17 -7.46 -9.21
CA GLY A 59 -1.24 -8.67 -10.04
C GLY A 59 -1.98 -8.43 -11.37
N ILE A 60 -2.00 -7.18 -11.84
CA ILE A 60 -2.60 -6.81 -13.13
C ILE A 60 -1.57 -7.19 -14.19
N SER A 61 -1.68 -8.41 -14.73
CA SER A 61 -0.97 -8.80 -15.95
C SER A 61 -1.74 -8.25 -17.15
N GLU A 62 -1.02 -7.70 -18.14
CA GLU A 62 -1.61 -7.28 -19.42
C GLU A 62 -2.25 -8.45 -20.18
#